data_AF-A0A8C6F0U9-F1
#
_entry.id   AF-A0A8C6F0U9-F1
#
_cell.length_a   1.000
_cell.length_b   1.000
_cell.length_c   1.000
_cell.angle_alpha   90.00
_cell.angle_beta   90.00
_cell.angle_gamma   90.00
#
_symmetry.space_group_name_H-M   'P 1'
#
loop_
_entity.id
_entity.type
_entity.pdbx_description
1 polymer ?
#
loop_
_entity_poly.entity_id
_entity_poly.type
_entity_poly.pdbx_seq_one_letter_code
_entity_poly.pdbx_strand_id
1 'polypeptide(L)' 'MNETSTNWLPVAHTCFNQLCLPPCKNKKDLKQKLIIGISNSEGFGLE' A
#
# COMPACT_ATOMS: atom_id res chain seq x y z
N MET A 1 6.64 -12.82 -18.54
CA MET A 1 5.59 -12.90 -17.51
C MET A 1 6.17 -12.25 -16.27
N ASN A 2 5.69 -11.15 -15.72
CA ASN A 2 4.50 -10.34 -15.88
C ASN A 2 4.95 -8.88 -15.69
N GLU A 3 4.47 -7.96 -16.52
CA GLU A 3 4.67 -6.53 -16.29
C GLU A 3 4.17 -6.22 -14.88
N THR A 4 5.05 -5.78 -13.99
CA THR A 4 4.62 -5.33 -12.66
C THR A 4 3.97 -3.98 -12.86
N SER A 5 2.70 -3.99 -13.23
CA SER A 5 1.85 -2.82 -13.37
C SER A 5 2.13 -1.88 -12.20
N THR A 6 2.83 -0.77 -12.43
CA THR A 6 3.21 0.19 -11.36
C THR A 6 2.00 0.85 -10.70
N ASN A 7 0.78 0.39 -11.01
CA ASN A 7 -0.49 0.92 -10.57
C ASN A 7 -1.03 0.31 -9.27
N TRP A 8 -0.48 -0.80 -8.76
CA TRP A 8 -0.97 -1.37 -7.49
C TRP A 8 -0.65 -0.49 -6.27
N LEU A 9 -1.47 -0.61 -5.23
CA LEU A 9 -1.40 0.09 -3.93
C LEU A 9 -0.68 -0.77 -2.89
N PRO A 10 -0.05 -0.17 -1.86
CA PRO A 10 0.64 -0.92 -0.83
C PRO A 10 -0.30 -1.90 -0.10
N VAL A 11 0.27 -3.06 0.27
CA VAL A 11 -0.45 -4.12 1.01
C VAL A 11 0.12 -4.21 2.41
N ALA A 12 -0.75 -4.22 3.42
CA ALA A 12 -0.37 -4.40 4.82
C ALA A 12 -0.74 -5.81 5.30
N HIS A 13 0.26 -6.57 5.74
CA HIS A 13 0.06 -7.81 6.49
C HIS A 13 0.13 -7.51 7.99
N THR A 14 -1.01 -7.13 8.57
CA THR A 14 -1.11 -6.68 9.97
C THR A 14 -0.67 -7.73 10.98
N CYS A 15 -0.97 -9.03 10.75
CA CYS A 15 -0.52 -10.14 11.60
C CYS A 15 1.01 -10.24 11.75
N PHE A 16 1.76 -9.74 10.77
CA PHE A 16 3.22 -9.79 10.74
C PHE A 16 3.86 -8.40 10.84
N ASN A 17 3.04 -7.36 11.07
CA ASN A 17 3.47 -5.96 11.06
C ASN A 17 4.31 -5.59 9.82
N GLN A 18 3.96 -6.13 8.65
CA GLN A 18 4.73 -5.98 7.42
C GLN A 18 3.96 -5.12 6.40
N LEU A 19 4.66 -4.16 5.79
CA LEU A 19 4.15 -3.32 4.71
C LEU A 19 4.87 -3.64 3.40
N CYS A 20 4.12 -4.11 2.39
CA CYS A 20 4.64 -4.44 1.07
C CYS A 20 4.43 -3.26 0.12
N LEU A 21 5.53 -2.63 -0.29
CA LEU A 21 5.50 -1.41 -1.09
C LEU A 21 5.60 -1.70 -2.60
N PRO A 22 4.84 -0.99 -3.44
CA PRO A 22 5.01 -1.06 -4.88
C PRO A 22 6.34 -0.49 -5.35
N PRO A 23 6.87 -0.95 -6.50
CA PRO A 23 8.04 -0.36 -7.11
C PRO A 23 7.71 1.07 -7.55
N CYS A 24 8.14 2.05 -6.76
CA CYS A 24 7.93 3.48 -7.01
C CYS A 24 9.22 4.11 -7.52
N LYS A 25 9.12 4.99 -8.53
CA LYS A 25 10.31 5.63 -9.11
C LYS A 25 10.88 6.76 -8.26
N ASN A 26 10.06 7.34 -7.38
CA ASN A 26 10.44 8.48 -6.55
C ASN A 26 9.57 8.58 -5.29
N LYS A 27 10.04 9.37 -4.31
CA LYS A 27 9.36 9.58 -3.02
C LYS A 27 7.94 10.15 -3.17
N LYS A 28 7.69 10.98 -4.19
CA LYS A 28 6.39 11.61 -4.42
C LYS A 28 5.33 10.58 -4.79
N ASP A 29 5.65 9.67 -5.70
CA ASP A 29 4.77 8.55 -6.09
C ASP A 29 4.48 7.61 -4.92
N LEU A 30 5.52 7.21 -4.16
CA LEU A 30 5.36 6.39 -2.97
C LEU A 30 4.43 7.04 -1.93
N LYS A 31 4.63 8.33 -1.65
CA LYS A 31 3.80 9.08 -0.71
C LYS A 31 2.33 9.10 -1.14
N GLN A 32 2.05 9.36 -2.42
CA GLN A 32 0.70 9.39 -2.94
C GLN A 32 0.00 8.04 -2.77
N LYS A 33 0.66 6.95 -3.18
CA LYS A 33 0.12 5.59 -3.09
C LYS A 33 -0.13 5.16 -1.64
N LEU A 34 0.77 5.54 -0.73
CA LEU A 34 0.62 5.25 0.70
C LEU A 34 -0.58 5.99 1.30
N ILE A 35 -0.74 7.29 0.99
CA ILE A 35 -1.90 8.07 1.45
C ILE A 35 -3.19 7.44 0.95
N ILE A 36 -3.25 7.06 -0.34
CA ILE A 36 -4.43 6.40 -0.92
C ILE A 36 -4.75 5.11 -0.16
N GLY A 37 -3.76 4.24 0.06
CA GLY A 37 -3.97 2.96 0.75
C GLY A 37 -4.49 3.14 2.18
N ILE A 38 -3.93 4.09 2.93
CA ILE A 38 -4.35 4.36 4.32
C ILE A 38 -5.76 4.98 4.35
N SER A 39 -6.03 5.99 3.54
CA SER A 39 -7.32 6.71 3.55
C SER A 39 -8.50 5.85 3.12
N ASN A 40 -8.26 4.75 2.39
CA ASN A 40 -9.28 3.80 1.96
C ASN A 40 -9.29 2.50 2.79
N SER A 41 -8.48 2.43 3.85
CA SER A 41 -8.48 1.29 4.77
C SER A 41 -9.29 1.64 6.02
N GLU A 42 -10.34 0.88 6.28
CA GLU A 42 -11.13 0.95 7.51
C GLU A 42 -11.00 -0.39 8.27
N GLY A 43 -10.80 -0.33 9.58
CA GLY A 43 -10.82 -1.50 10.45
C GLY A 43 -12.24 -1.81 10.92
N PHE A 44 -12.52 -3.07 11.23
CA PHE A 44 -13.72 -3.42 11.97
C PHE A 44 -13.51 -2.93 13.41
N GLY A 45 -14.16 -1.84 13.81
CA GLY A 45 -14.14 -1.30 15.16
C GLY A 45 -14.79 -2.25 16.16
N LEU A 46 -14.13 -3.38 16.42
CA LEU A 46 -14.46 -4.33 17.48
C LEU A 46 -13.85 -3.79 18.77
N GLU A 47 -14.59 -2.89 19.42
CA GLU A 47 -14.38 -2.53 20.83
C GLU A 47 -14.89 -3.64 21.76
#